data_AF-A0A963NGS7-F1
#
_entry.id   AF-A0A963NGS7-F1
#
_cell.length_a   1.000
_cell.length_b   1.000
_cell.length_c   1.000
_cell.angle_alpha   90.00
_cell.angle_beta   90.00
_cell.angle_gamma   90.00
#
_symmetry.space_group_name_H-M   'P 1'
#
loop_
_entity.id
_entity.type
_entity.pdbx_description
1 polymer ?
#
loop_
_entity_poly.entity_id
_entity_poly.type
_entity_poly.pdbx_seq_one_letter_code
_entity_poly.pdbx_strand_id
1 'polypeptide(L)'
;PQQQDVARSVGDFVLLRADGLWAYQLAVVVDDAAQGITHVVRGEDLADNTPRQILLQQALQQPTPQYLHTPLVRGADGEKLSKQHGAAPLVLDNPLQALQTAAQVLGLPVLVHPDNTRLGDALSQWVKAWMPLYNRAL
;
A
#
# COMPACT_ATOMS: atom_id res chain seq x y z
N PRO A 1 3.29 -5.21 -15.31
CA PRO A 1 4.39 -5.58 -14.38
C PRO A 1 5.37 -4.41 -14.28
N GLN A 2 5.92 -4.15 -13.10
CA GLN A 2 6.85 -3.04 -12.90
C GLN A 2 8.20 -3.36 -13.52
N GLN A 3 8.72 -2.47 -14.36
CA GLN A 3 10.02 -2.60 -15.02
C GLN A 3 10.74 -1.26 -15.02
N GLN A 4 11.96 -1.25 -14.49
CA GLN A 4 12.85 -0.10 -14.53
C GLN A 4 14.30 -0.61 -14.51
N ASP A 5 15.15 -0.01 -15.35
CA ASP A 5 16.60 -0.15 -15.22
C ASP A 5 17.07 0.71 -14.03
N VAL A 6 17.27 0.07 -12.89
CA VAL A 6 17.64 0.74 -11.63
C VAL A 6 19.04 1.34 -11.73
N ALA A 7 19.99 0.63 -12.34
CA ALA A 7 21.37 1.10 -12.47
C ALA A 7 21.43 2.41 -13.27
N ARG A 8 20.64 2.51 -14.34
CA ARG A 8 20.56 3.73 -15.15
C ARG A 8 19.71 4.84 -14.53
N SER A 9 18.58 4.50 -13.91
CA SER A 9 17.59 5.49 -13.46
C SER A 9 17.86 6.04 -12.07
N VAL A 10 18.52 5.26 -11.22
CA VAL A 10 18.77 5.57 -9.80
C VAL A 10 20.25 5.53 -9.48
N GLY A 11 20.97 4.53 -10.00
CA GLY A 11 22.34 4.23 -9.60
C GLY A 11 22.40 3.51 -8.24
N ASP A 12 23.57 3.54 -7.62
CA ASP A 12 23.80 2.92 -6.31
C ASP A 12 23.01 3.62 -5.21
N PHE A 13 22.46 2.84 -4.28
CA PHE A 13 21.69 3.36 -3.16
C PHE A 13 22.14 2.73 -1.84
N VAL A 14 21.94 3.48 -0.75
CA VAL A 14 22.42 3.13 0.60
C VAL A 14 21.65 1.94 1.16
N LEU A 15 22.37 0.96 1.71
CA LEU A 15 21.80 -0.17 2.47
C LEU A 15 22.03 -0.02 3.97
N LEU A 16 23.22 0.43 4.39
CA LEU A 16 23.54 0.77 5.78
C LEU A 16 23.97 2.24 5.83
N ARG A 17 23.28 3.01 6.67
CA ARG A 17 23.59 4.43 6.87
C ARG A 17 24.77 4.58 7.84
N ALA A 18 25.46 5.72 7.75
CA ALA A 18 26.61 6.02 8.60
C ALA A 18 26.27 6.11 10.10
N ASP A 19 25.01 6.36 10.44
CA ASP A 19 24.49 6.34 11.82
C ASP A 19 24.15 4.93 12.33
N GLY A 20 24.48 3.89 11.55
CA GLY A 20 24.29 2.49 11.93
C GLY A 20 22.89 1.93 11.65
N LEU A 21 21.98 2.74 11.09
CA LEU A 21 20.64 2.29 10.76
C LEU A 21 20.57 1.67 9.37
N TRP A 22 19.95 0.49 9.27
CA TRP A 22 19.64 -0.13 8.00
C TRP A 22 18.60 0.70 7.23
N ALA A 23 18.84 0.87 5.93
CA ALA A 23 17.93 1.57 5.05
C ALA A 23 16.65 0.77 4.84
N TYR A 24 15.54 1.48 4.70
CA TYR A 24 14.22 0.90 4.45
C TYR A 24 14.23 -0.10 3.28
N GLN A 25 15.02 0.16 2.22
CA GLN A 25 15.12 -0.71 1.05
C GLN A 25 15.57 -2.13 1.39
N LEU A 26 16.54 -2.27 2.31
CA LEU A 26 17.04 -3.59 2.72
C LEU A 26 16.16 -4.21 3.79
N ALA A 27 15.75 -3.42 4.79
CA ALA A 27 14.93 -3.92 5.90
C ALA A 27 13.64 -4.58 5.40
N VAL A 28 12.89 -3.90 4.52
CA VAL A 28 11.61 -4.44 4.02
C VAL A 28 11.80 -5.72 3.21
N VAL A 29 12.87 -5.82 2.41
CA VAL A 29 13.13 -7.00 1.58
C VAL A 29 13.45 -8.22 2.44
N VAL A 30 14.26 -8.04 3.49
CA VAL A 30 14.64 -9.13 4.38
C VAL A 30 13.45 -9.57 5.23
N ASP A 31 12.69 -8.62 5.77
CA ASP A 31 11.53 -8.92 6.64
C ASP A 31 10.40 -9.60 5.85
N ASP A 32 10.05 -9.08 4.66
CA ASP A 32 9.01 -9.68 3.80
C ASP A 32 9.38 -11.12 3.41
N ALA A 33 10.65 -11.36 3.08
CA ALA A 33 11.15 -12.69 2.75
C ALA A 33 11.10 -13.63 3.97
N ALA A 34 11.54 -13.17 5.14
CA ALA A 34 11.50 -13.95 6.38
C ALA A 34 10.06 -14.30 6.81
N GLN A 35 9.10 -13.42 6.53
CA GLN A 35 7.68 -13.63 6.83
C GLN A 35 6.92 -14.41 5.74
N GLY A 36 7.56 -14.70 4.60
CA GLY A 36 6.92 -15.41 3.49
C GLY A 36 5.83 -14.59 2.78
N ILE A 37 5.98 -13.27 2.72
CA ILE A 37 5.01 -12.40 2.05
C ILE A 37 5.00 -12.68 0.54
N THR A 38 3.81 -12.98 0.01
CA THR A 38 3.61 -13.27 -1.42
C THR A 38 2.99 -12.12 -2.20
N HIS A 39 2.29 -11.22 -1.51
CA HIS A 39 1.59 -10.08 -2.08
C HIS A 39 1.83 -8.84 -1.21
N VAL A 40 2.37 -7.79 -1.80
CA VAL A 40 2.58 -6.49 -1.15
C VAL A 40 1.53 -5.52 -1.68
N VAL A 41 0.60 -5.12 -0.81
CA VAL A 41 -0.43 -4.11 -1.11
C VAL A 41 -0.12 -2.85 -0.30
N ARG A 42 0.21 -1.75 -0.97
CA ARG A 42 0.64 -0.49 -0.32
C ARG A 42 0.29 0.73 -1.16
N GLY A 43 0.47 1.94 -0.63
CA GLY A 43 0.22 3.19 -1.38
C GLY A 43 1.17 3.39 -2.57
N GLU A 44 0.69 4.04 -3.63
CA GLU A 44 1.47 4.34 -4.85
C GLU A 44 2.65 5.29 -4.61
N ASP A 45 2.72 5.99 -3.48
CA ASP A 45 3.89 6.78 -3.11
C ASP A 45 5.15 5.96 -2.82
N LEU A 46 4.99 4.65 -2.64
CA LEU A 46 6.10 3.71 -2.53
C LEU A 46 6.42 3.00 -3.86
N ALA A 47 5.70 3.30 -4.94
CA ALA A 47 5.88 2.62 -6.22
C ALA A 47 7.31 2.76 -6.75
N ASP A 48 7.93 3.93 -6.60
CA ASP A 48 9.31 4.18 -7.06
C ASP A 48 10.37 3.38 -6.29
N ASN A 49 10.03 2.84 -5.11
CA ASN A 49 10.93 1.99 -4.33
C ASN A 49 10.94 0.55 -4.82
N THR A 50 9.84 0.08 -5.41
CA THR A 50 9.67 -1.31 -5.80
C THR A 50 10.79 -1.83 -6.72
N PRO A 51 11.29 -1.09 -7.74
CA PRO A 51 12.34 -1.62 -8.61
C PRO A 51 13.65 -1.86 -7.86
N ARG A 52 14.00 -0.96 -6.92
CA ARG A 52 15.15 -1.14 -6.02
C ARG A 52 15.01 -2.36 -5.13
N GLN A 53 13.80 -2.59 -4.62
CA GLN A 53 13.49 -3.74 -3.76
C GLN A 53 13.51 -5.06 -4.54
N ILE A 54 12.99 -5.07 -5.77
CA ILE A 54 13.08 -6.23 -6.67
C ILE A 54 14.54 -6.56 -6.98
N LEU A 55 15.37 -5.55 -7.27
CA LEU A 55 16.80 -5.75 -7.50
C LEU A 55 17.48 -6.41 -6.28
N LEU A 56 17.18 -5.95 -5.07
CA LEU A 56 17.69 -6.56 -3.84
C LEU A 56 17.17 -7.98 -3.61
N GLN A 57 15.88 -8.23 -3.86
CA GLN A 57 15.29 -9.57 -3.77
C GLN A 57 16.03 -10.55 -4.68
N GLN A 58 16.31 -10.16 -5.93
CA GLN A 58 17.07 -10.96 -6.88
C GLN A 58 18.51 -11.18 -6.43
N ALA A 59 19.20 -10.13 -5.97
CA ALA A 59 20.58 -10.21 -5.50
C ALA A 59 20.72 -11.13 -4.26
N LEU A 60 19.72 -11.13 -3.38
CA LEU A 60 19.65 -11.98 -2.19
C LEU A 60 19.00 -13.35 -2.46
N GLN A 61 18.65 -13.65 -3.71
CA GLN A 61 17.98 -14.89 -4.14
C GLN A 61 16.67 -15.17 -3.38
N GLN A 62 15.93 -14.10 -3.05
CA GLN A 62 14.62 -14.18 -2.42
C GLN A 62 13.49 -14.15 -3.45
N PRO A 63 12.32 -14.76 -3.16
CA PRO A 63 11.15 -14.65 -4.01
C PRO A 63 10.71 -13.20 -4.22
N THR A 64 10.28 -12.85 -5.43
CA THR A 64 9.67 -11.56 -5.72
C THR A 64 8.16 -11.65 -5.51
N PRO A 65 7.56 -10.90 -4.55
CA PRO A 65 6.12 -10.91 -4.35
C PRO A 65 5.39 -10.19 -5.48
N GLN A 66 4.08 -10.40 -5.57
CA GLN A 66 3.21 -9.60 -6.42
C GLN A 66 2.95 -8.25 -5.76
N TYR A 67 2.95 -7.16 -6.53
CA TYR A 67 2.74 -5.81 -6.01
C TYR A 67 1.43 -5.22 -6.52
N LEU A 68 0.68 -4.63 -5.60
CA LEU A 68 -0.46 -3.76 -5.89
C LEU A 68 -0.25 -2.42 -5.19
N HIS A 69 -0.30 -1.34 -5.97
CA HIS A 69 -0.19 0.03 -5.45
C HIS A 69 -1.57 0.68 -5.45
N THR A 70 -2.07 1.07 -4.28
CA THR A 70 -3.35 1.76 -4.13
C THR A 70 -3.18 3.27 -4.44
N PRO A 71 -4.19 3.92 -5.05
CA PRO A 71 -4.10 5.34 -5.39
C PRO A 71 -3.87 6.24 -4.17
N LEU A 72 -3.21 7.38 -4.37
CA LEU A 72 -3.12 8.40 -3.33
C LEU A 72 -4.48 9.04 -3.06
N VAL A 73 -4.76 9.21 -1.76
CA VAL A 73 -5.85 10.08 -1.33
C VAL A 73 -5.44 11.53 -1.58
N ARG A 74 -6.30 12.28 -2.26
CA ARG A 74 -6.09 13.70 -2.56
C ARG A 74 -7.08 14.57 -1.79
N GLY A 75 -6.64 15.76 -1.40
CA GLY A 75 -7.49 16.79 -0.81
C GLY A 75 -8.45 17.40 -1.82
N ALA A 76 -9.34 18.28 -1.36
CA ALA A 76 -10.28 19.00 -2.23
C ALA A 76 -9.56 19.94 -3.23
N ASP A 77 -8.31 20.31 -2.93
CA ASP A 77 -7.40 21.06 -3.77
C ASP A 77 -6.65 20.19 -4.81
N GLY A 78 -6.85 18.87 -4.79
CA GLY A 78 -6.18 17.92 -5.69
C GLY A 78 -4.78 17.51 -5.23
N GLU A 79 -4.26 18.10 -4.16
CA GLU A 79 -2.95 17.81 -3.61
C GLU A 79 -2.93 16.50 -2.83
N LYS A 80 -1.76 15.86 -2.72
CA LYS A 80 -1.61 14.65 -1.91
C LYS A 80 -1.98 14.97 -0.47
N LEU A 81 -2.96 14.23 0.06
CA LEU A 81 -3.32 14.31 1.46
C LEU A 81 -2.13 13.83 2.28
N SER A 82 -1.50 14.74 3.01
CA SER A 82 -0.30 14.46 3.79
C SER A 82 -0.47 15.00 5.21
N LYS A 83 0.21 14.38 6.17
CA LYS A 83 0.25 14.88 7.56
C LYS A 83 0.82 16.31 7.63
N GLN A 84 1.69 16.68 6.69
CA GLN A 84 2.26 18.02 6.60
C GLN A 84 1.26 19.05 6.03
N HIS A 85 0.26 18.60 5.26
CA HIS A 85 -0.80 19.44 4.69
C HIS A 85 -2.12 19.37 5.48
N GLY A 86 -2.07 19.01 6.78
CA GLY A 86 -3.24 19.07 7.64
C GLY A 86 -4.23 17.91 7.47
N ALA A 87 -3.77 16.73 7.00
CA ALA A 87 -4.59 15.52 7.06
C ALA A 87 -5.05 15.26 8.50
N ALA A 88 -6.37 15.32 8.70
CA ALA A 88 -6.96 15.05 10.01
C ALA A 88 -6.65 13.62 10.46
N PRO A 89 -6.41 13.38 11.76
CA PRO A 89 -6.30 12.02 12.28
C PRO A 89 -7.64 11.28 12.09
N LEU A 90 -7.58 9.95 12.11
CA LEU A 90 -8.79 9.13 12.10
C LEU A 90 -9.64 9.44 13.35
N VAL A 91 -10.92 9.77 13.13
CA VAL A 91 -11.90 9.87 14.21
C VAL A 91 -12.39 8.46 14.54
N LEU A 92 -12.09 7.98 15.75
CA LEU A 92 -12.36 6.60 16.15
C LEU A 92 -13.76 6.40 16.75
N ASP A 93 -14.50 7.48 17.04
CA ASP A 93 -15.84 7.42 17.64
C ASP A 93 -16.90 6.88 16.67
N ASN A 94 -16.65 6.98 15.36
CA ASN A 94 -17.50 6.40 14.31
C ASN A 94 -16.63 5.68 13.25
N PRO A 95 -16.14 4.46 13.56
CA PRO A 95 -15.23 3.74 12.67
C PRO A 95 -15.89 3.31 11.37
N LEU A 96 -17.21 3.08 11.37
CA LEU A 96 -17.94 2.70 10.16
C LEU A 96 -17.93 3.83 9.13
N GLN A 97 -18.12 5.07 9.56
CA GLN A 97 -18.05 6.24 8.68
C GLN A 97 -16.64 6.40 8.08
N ALA A 98 -15.59 6.26 8.91
CA ALA A 98 -14.21 6.35 8.44
C ALA A 98 -13.87 5.28 7.39
N LEU A 99 -14.30 4.04 7.63
CA LEU A 99 -14.12 2.94 6.68
C LEU A 99 -14.95 3.14 5.41
N GLN A 100 -16.16 3.69 5.50
CA GLN A 100 -16.97 3.99 4.33
C GLN A 100 -16.31 5.03 3.43
N THR A 101 -15.70 6.07 4.01
CA THR A 101 -14.89 7.04 3.24
C THR A 101 -13.70 6.35 2.57
N ALA A 102 -12.98 5.48 3.27
CA ALA A 102 -11.88 4.72 2.68
C ALA A 102 -12.35 3.77 1.56
N ALA A 103 -13.47 3.10 1.75
CA ALA A 103 -14.08 2.20 0.76
C ALA A 103 -14.43 2.96 -0.53
N GLN A 104 -15.02 4.15 -0.41
CA GLN A 104 -15.33 5.02 -1.56
C GLN A 104 -14.08 5.40 -2.36
N VAL A 105 -12.98 5.77 -1.68
CA VAL A 105 -11.70 6.06 -2.34
C VAL A 105 -11.15 4.86 -3.10
N LEU A 106 -11.36 3.65 -2.58
CA LEU A 106 -10.97 2.40 -3.22
C LEU A 106 -11.93 1.94 -4.34
N GLY A 107 -13.00 2.69 -4.62
CA GLY A 107 -14.02 2.33 -5.61
C GLY A 107 -14.98 1.23 -5.16
N LEU A 108 -15.06 0.97 -3.84
CA LEU A 108 -15.94 -0.03 -3.26
C LEU A 108 -17.35 0.52 -3.02
N PRO A 109 -18.38 -0.35 -2.99
CA PRO A 109 -19.78 0.09 -2.89
C PRO A 109 -20.07 0.82 -1.57
N VAL A 110 -20.94 1.82 -1.66
CA VAL A 110 -21.50 2.53 -0.49
C VAL A 110 -22.48 1.62 0.24
N LEU A 111 -22.47 1.66 1.58
CA LEU A 111 -23.44 0.93 2.39
C LEU A 111 -24.84 1.54 2.21
N VAL A 112 -25.84 0.68 1.97
CA VAL A 112 -27.22 1.12 1.72
C VAL A 112 -27.92 1.54 3.02
N HIS A 113 -27.60 0.90 4.14
CA HIS A 113 -28.19 1.17 5.45
C HIS A 113 -27.10 1.31 6.54
N PRO A 114 -26.26 2.36 6.48
CA PRO A 114 -25.10 2.49 7.36
C PRO A 114 -25.50 2.48 8.85
N ASP A 115 -26.62 3.12 9.21
CA ASP A 115 -27.09 3.23 10.61
C ASP A 115 -27.50 1.89 11.23
N ASN A 116 -27.77 0.87 10.41
CA ASN A 116 -28.18 -0.47 10.87
C ASN A 116 -27.19 -1.57 10.44
N THR A 117 -26.02 -1.20 9.91
CA THR A 117 -25.00 -2.14 9.46
C THR A 117 -23.95 -2.33 10.54
N ARG A 118 -23.69 -3.58 10.94
CA ARG A 118 -22.57 -3.87 11.85
C ARG A 118 -21.24 -3.76 11.10
N LEU A 119 -20.19 -3.36 11.80
CA LEU A 119 -18.85 -3.22 11.25
C LEU A 119 -18.37 -4.49 10.51
N GLY A 120 -18.60 -5.67 11.10
CA GLY A 120 -18.22 -6.95 10.50
C GLY A 120 -19.00 -7.28 9.22
N ASP A 121 -20.27 -6.86 9.13
CA ASP A 121 -21.10 -7.07 7.94
C ASP A 121 -20.64 -6.15 6.80
N ALA A 122 -20.33 -4.88 7.12
CA ALA A 122 -19.77 -3.93 6.17
C ALA A 122 -18.42 -4.42 5.60
N LEU A 123 -17.50 -4.85 6.48
CA LEU A 123 -16.20 -5.43 6.05
C LEU A 123 -16.41 -6.65 5.16
N SER A 124 -17.32 -7.56 5.54
CA SER A 124 -17.64 -8.75 4.75
C SER A 124 -18.18 -8.40 3.36
N GLN A 125 -19.01 -7.35 3.26
CA GLN A 125 -19.53 -6.85 1.99
C GLN A 125 -18.41 -6.29 1.11
N TRP A 126 -17.52 -5.47 1.68
CA TRP A 126 -16.40 -4.87 0.93
C TRP A 126 -15.36 -5.89 0.50
N VAL A 127 -15.05 -6.89 1.31
CA VAL A 127 -14.15 -8.00 0.91
C VAL A 127 -14.70 -8.73 -0.32
N LYS A 128 -16.00 -9.03 -0.35
CA LYS A 128 -16.65 -9.65 -1.52
C LYS A 128 -16.60 -8.75 -2.75
N ALA A 129 -16.78 -7.44 -2.57
CA ALA A 129 -16.74 -6.46 -3.65
C ALA A 129 -15.32 -6.20 -4.18
N TRP A 130 -14.28 -6.38 -3.35
CA TRP A 130 -12.88 -6.20 -3.73
C TRP A 130 -12.39 -7.28 -4.69
N MET A 131 -12.81 -8.54 -4.48
CA MET A 131 -12.41 -9.69 -5.31
C MET A 131 -12.51 -9.43 -6.82
N PRO A 132 -13.65 -8.98 -7.38
CA PRO A 132 -13.76 -8.73 -8.82
C PRO A 132 -13.06 -7.47 -9.32
N LEU A 133 -12.57 -6.58 -8.45
CA LEU A 133 -11.90 -5.33 -8.85
C LEU A 133 -10.41 -5.52 -9.03
N TYR A 134 -9.77 -6.21 -8.09
CA TYR A 134 -8.30 -6.29 -8.02
C TYR A 134 -7.74 -7.71 -8.14
N ASN A 135 -8.54 -8.76 -8.01
CA ASN A 135 -8.11 -10.16 -8.18
C ASN A 135 -8.51 -10.76 -9.54
N ARG A 136 -8.73 -9.95 -10.59
CA ARG A 136 -9.15 -10.45 -11.92
C ARG A 136 -8.12 -11.33 -12.64
N ALA A 137 -6.91 -11.47 -12.09
CA ALA A 137 -5.79 -12.18 -12.71
C ALA A 137 -5.18 -13.27 -11.82
N LEU A 138 -5.95 -13.85 -10.90
CA LEU A 138 -5.63 -15.13 -10.27
C LEU A 138 -6.48 -16.25 -10.88
#